data_AF-A0A833TPP9-F1
#
_entry.id   AF-A0A833TPP9-F1
#
_cell.length_a   1.000
_cell.length_b   1.000
_cell.length_c   1.000
_cell.angle_alpha   90.00
_cell.angle_beta   90.00
_cell.angle_gamma   90.00
#
_symmetry.space_group_name_H-M   'P 1'
#
loop_
_entity.id
_entity.type
_entity.pdbx_description
1 polymer ?
#
loop_
_entity_poly.entity_id
_entity_poly.type
_entity_poly.pdbx_seq_one_letter_code
_entity_poly.pdbx_strand_id
1 'polypeptide(L)'
;MISKGATRNSNSRRVKFARRFVSALLHMRNRNPRPGSLSIEGVRTKSQRIKIAAYLSMAHAVGSRRAWSRAVLSKLGSRARRHMSRMGRSSLGSLKKKRVIRSYSPGELGQAKKLRQLVPGGKTMDICSLLEETAHYITCLATQVKVMQTLADNVSK
;
A
#
# COMPACT_ATOMS: atom_id res chain seq x y z
N MET A 1 -7.70 -40.01 18.30
CA MET A 1 -8.44 -38.98 17.51
C MET A 1 -9.00 -37.96 18.48
N ILE A 2 -8.68 -36.67 18.32
CA ILE A 2 -9.55 -35.50 18.58
C ILE A 2 -8.79 -34.28 18.02
N SER A 3 -9.43 -33.62 17.07
CA SER A 3 -8.91 -32.53 16.25
C SER A 3 -8.73 -31.27 17.11
N LYS A 4 -7.48 -30.79 17.27
CA LYS A 4 -7.21 -29.49 17.89
C LYS A 4 -7.69 -28.39 16.93
N GLY A 5 -8.86 -27.85 17.23
CA GLY A 5 -9.46 -26.71 16.55
C GLY A 5 -8.48 -25.55 16.44
N ALA A 6 -8.03 -25.30 15.22
CA ALA A 6 -7.37 -24.06 14.88
C ALA A 6 -8.35 -22.92 15.09
N THR A 7 -8.19 -22.16 16.18
CA THR A 7 -8.82 -20.85 16.33
C THR A 7 -8.35 -19.99 15.16
N ARG A 8 -9.09 -20.00 14.05
CA ARG A 8 -8.89 -19.11 12.90
C ARG A 8 -9.06 -17.70 13.42
N ASN A 9 -7.95 -17.09 13.82
CA ASN A 9 -7.88 -15.69 14.20
C ASN A 9 -8.29 -14.84 12.98
N SER A 10 -9.60 -14.63 12.83
CA SER A 10 -10.26 -13.81 11.80
C SER A 10 -9.75 -12.36 11.84
N ASN A 11 -9.11 -11.98 12.95
CA ASN A 11 -8.57 -10.65 13.20
C ASN A 11 -7.09 -10.47 12.85
N SER A 12 -6.36 -11.53 12.48
CA SER A 12 -4.96 -11.41 12.09
C SER A 12 -4.81 -10.48 10.87
N ARG A 13 -3.85 -9.55 10.96
CA ARG A 13 -3.50 -8.63 9.84
C ARG A 13 -3.26 -9.39 8.54
N ARG A 14 -2.70 -10.60 8.61
CA ARG A 14 -2.51 -11.51 7.47
C ARG A 14 -3.83 -11.90 6.81
N VAL A 15 -4.83 -12.29 7.60
CA VAL A 15 -6.16 -12.69 7.11
C VAL A 15 -6.91 -11.49 6.53
N LYS A 16 -6.87 -10.34 7.22
CA LYS A 16 -7.46 -9.09 6.71
C LYS A 16 -6.81 -8.65 5.39
N PHE A 17 -5.49 -8.74 5.30
CA PHE A 17 -4.76 -8.47 4.06
C PHE A 17 -5.17 -9.42 2.94
N ALA A 18 -5.11 -10.73 3.19
CA ALA A 18 -5.45 -11.76 2.20
C ALA A 18 -6.87 -11.60 1.67
N ARG A 19 -7.86 -11.45 2.57
CA ARG A 19 -9.27 -11.25 2.18
C ARG A 19 -9.43 -10.04 1.26
N ARG A 20 -8.90 -8.88 1.67
CA ARG A 20 -8.98 -7.64 0.88
C ARG A 20 -8.27 -7.77 -0.47
N PHE A 21 -7.11 -8.42 -0.48
CA PHE A 21 -6.32 -8.60 -1.69
C PHE A 21 -7.01 -9.52 -2.69
N VAL A 22 -7.55 -10.66 -2.25
CA VAL A 22 -8.35 -11.55 -3.09
C VAL A 22 -9.59 -10.84 -3.62
N SER A 23 -10.32 -10.10 -2.77
CA SER A 23 -11.45 -9.28 -3.22
C SER A 23 -11.03 -8.29 -4.30
N ALA A 24 -9.90 -7.59 -4.15
CA ALA A 24 -9.41 -6.66 -5.15
C ALA A 24 -9.06 -7.35 -6.48
N LEU A 25 -8.45 -8.54 -6.44
CA LEU A 25 -8.16 -9.33 -7.64
C LEU A 25 -9.44 -9.78 -8.37
N LEU A 26 -10.47 -10.21 -7.62
CA LEU A 26 -11.77 -10.58 -8.18
C LEU A 26 -12.45 -9.38 -8.87
N HIS A 27 -12.40 -8.19 -8.25
CA HIS A 27 -12.90 -6.97 -8.88
C HIS A 27 -12.12 -6.60 -10.15
N MET A 28 -10.80 -6.79 -10.16
CA MET A 28 -9.98 -6.56 -11.35
C MET A 28 -10.31 -7.51 -12.48
N ARG A 29 -10.56 -8.79 -12.17
CA ARG A 29 -11.00 -9.80 -13.13
C ARG A 29 -12.34 -9.41 -13.76
N ASN A 30 -13.31 -9.05 -12.93
CA ASN A 30 -14.66 -8.73 -13.40
C ASN A 30 -14.74 -7.40 -14.17
N ARG A 31 -13.81 -6.46 -13.95
CA ARG A 31 -13.73 -5.19 -14.68
C ARG A 31 -13.02 -5.27 -16.04
N ASN A 32 -12.55 -6.45 -16.45
CA ASN A 32 -11.80 -6.62 -17.70
C ASN A 32 -12.59 -7.49 -18.70
N PRO A 33 -13.63 -6.97 -19.36
CA PRO A 33 -14.47 -7.76 -20.27
C PRO A 33 -13.84 -8.05 -21.66
N ARG A 34 -12.58 -7.67 -21.92
CA ARG A 34 -11.96 -7.88 -23.24
C ARG A 34 -10.66 -8.70 -23.15
N PRO A 35 -10.68 -10.00 -23.48
CA PRO A 35 -9.48 -10.77 -23.77
C PRO A 35 -9.03 -10.41 -25.20
N GLY A 36 -8.35 -9.28 -25.35
CA GLY A 36 -7.88 -8.83 -26.66
C GLY A 36 -6.58 -8.03 -26.52
N SER A 37 -5.49 -8.63 -27.00
CA SER A 37 -4.10 -8.14 -26.98
C SER A 37 -3.38 -8.17 -25.64
N LEU A 38 -2.60 -9.24 -25.44
CA LEU A 38 -1.49 -9.33 -24.48
C LEU A 38 -0.33 -8.41 -24.91
N SER A 39 -0.61 -7.13 -25.16
CA SER A 39 0.44 -6.14 -25.37
C SER A 39 1.32 -6.06 -24.13
N ILE A 40 2.63 -5.88 -24.32
CA ILE A 40 3.61 -5.63 -23.24
C ILE A 40 3.10 -4.52 -22.31
N GLU A 41 2.44 -3.50 -22.87
CA GLU A 41 1.87 -2.39 -22.11
C GLU A 41 0.65 -2.84 -21.27
N GLY A 42 -0.15 -3.77 -21.78
CA GLY A 42 -1.23 -4.42 -21.05
C GLY A 42 -0.73 -5.23 -19.86
N VAL A 43 0.38 -5.96 -20.04
CA VAL A 43 1.03 -6.74 -18.96
C VAL A 43 1.59 -5.80 -17.88
N ARG A 44 2.33 -4.75 -18.26
CA ARG A 44 2.87 -3.73 -17.32
C ARG A 44 1.74 -3.06 -16.53
N THR A 45 0.65 -2.71 -17.21
CA THR A 45 -0.54 -2.10 -16.60
C THR A 45 -1.21 -3.06 -15.59
N LYS A 46 -1.34 -4.34 -15.94
CA LYS A 46 -1.89 -5.37 -15.05
C LYS A 46 -1.02 -5.55 -13.80
N SER A 47 0.30 -5.68 -13.96
CA SER A 47 1.26 -5.80 -12.86
C SER A 47 1.21 -4.58 -11.93
N GLN A 48 1.11 -3.38 -12.50
CA GLN A 48 0.99 -2.16 -11.70
C GLN A 48 -0.33 -2.11 -10.91
N ARG A 49 -1.45 -2.55 -11.50
CA ARG A 49 -2.73 -2.65 -10.79
C ARG A 49 -2.66 -3.65 -9.63
N ILE A 50 -2.03 -4.81 -9.83
CA ILE A 50 -1.81 -5.81 -8.78
C ILE A 50 -0.97 -5.22 -7.66
N LYS A 51 0.14 -4.54 -7.99
CA LYS A 51 1.00 -3.86 -7.02
C LYS A 51 0.22 -2.83 -6.19
N ILE A 52 -0.59 -2.00 -6.83
CA ILE A 52 -1.46 -1.02 -6.16
C ILE A 52 -2.48 -1.71 -5.25
N ALA A 53 -3.16 -2.75 -5.74
CA ALA A 53 -4.14 -3.51 -4.97
C ALA A 53 -3.52 -4.14 -3.72
N ALA A 54 -2.29 -4.66 -3.83
CA ALA A 54 -1.56 -5.19 -2.70
C ALA A 54 -1.23 -4.11 -1.66
N TYR A 55 -0.69 -2.96 -2.08
CA TYR A 55 -0.43 -1.83 -1.16
C TYR A 55 -1.69 -1.31 -0.48
N LEU A 56 -2.80 -1.17 -1.22
CA LEU A 56 -4.09 -0.74 -0.67
C LEU A 56 -4.63 -1.75 0.35
N SER A 57 -4.61 -3.03 0.00
CA SER A 57 -5.11 -4.10 0.87
C SER A 57 -4.30 -4.17 2.17
N MET A 58 -2.98 -3.99 2.08
CA MET A 58 -2.08 -3.97 3.23
C MET A 58 -2.36 -2.76 4.13
N ALA A 59 -2.47 -1.56 3.55
CA ALA A 59 -2.80 -0.35 4.30
C ALA A 59 -4.17 -0.44 4.99
N HIS A 60 -5.19 -0.93 4.29
CA HIS A 60 -6.52 -1.15 4.88
C HIS A 60 -6.55 -2.22 5.97
N ALA A 61 -5.70 -3.25 5.90
CA ALA A 61 -5.59 -4.27 6.94
C ALA A 61 -4.94 -3.74 8.23
N VAL A 62 -4.03 -2.78 8.10
CA VAL A 62 -3.34 -2.10 9.21
C VAL A 62 -4.20 -0.97 9.81
N GLY A 63 -5.02 -0.31 8.99
CA GLY A 63 -5.92 0.75 9.41
C GLY A 63 -5.26 2.13 9.45
N SER A 64 -6.04 3.14 9.82
CA SER A 64 -5.68 4.56 9.76
C SER A 64 -4.77 5.03 10.90
N ARG A 65 -4.50 4.19 11.90
CA ARG A 65 -3.67 4.56 13.06
C ARG A 65 -2.20 4.79 12.67
N ARG A 66 -1.71 4.04 11.68
CA ARG A 66 -0.32 4.16 11.18
C ARG A 66 -0.19 5.27 10.16
N ALA A 67 0.82 6.12 10.34
CA ALA A 67 1.07 7.25 9.47
C ALA A 67 1.46 6.81 8.06
N TRP A 68 2.25 5.74 7.92
CA TRP A 68 2.58 5.18 6.60
C TRP A 68 1.35 4.63 5.88
N SER A 69 0.41 4.02 6.62
CA SER A 69 -0.84 3.50 6.05
C SER A 69 -1.69 4.63 5.47
N ARG A 70 -1.88 5.71 6.22
CA ARG A 70 -2.55 6.92 5.73
C ARG A 70 -1.85 7.48 4.50
N ALA A 71 -0.52 7.57 4.51
CA ALA A 71 0.25 8.08 3.38
C ALA A 71 0.07 7.23 2.10
N VAL A 72 0.03 5.90 2.23
CA VAL A 72 -0.26 4.98 1.11
C VAL A 72 -1.67 5.23 0.56
N LEU A 73 -2.68 5.28 1.43
CA LEU A 73 -4.08 5.53 1.06
C LEU A 73 -4.24 6.90 0.38
N SER A 74 -3.62 7.95 0.93
CA SER A 74 -3.65 9.29 0.35
C SER A 74 -2.96 9.35 -1.01
N LYS A 75 -1.80 8.70 -1.17
CA LYS A 75 -1.03 8.72 -2.43
C LYS A 75 -1.74 7.97 -3.56
N LEU A 76 -2.41 6.86 -3.24
CA LEU A 76 -3.13 6.05 -4.22
C LEU A 76 -4.54 6.60 -4.49
N GLY A 77 -5.24 7.07 -3.47
CA GLY A 77 -6.55 7.74 -3.62
C GLY A 77 -6.46 9.08 -4.36
N SER A 78 -5.38 9.84 -4.17
CA SER A 78 -5.15 11.08 -4.94
C SER A 78 -4.85 10.83 -6.42
N ARG A 79 -4.43 9.63 -6.84
CA ARG A 79 -4.32 9.29 -8.27
C ARG A 79 -5.71 9.10 -8.89
N ALA A 80 -6.61 8.40 -8.19
CA ALA A 80 -8.00 8.26 -8.62
C ALA A 80 -8.72 9.62 -8.65
N ARG A 81 -8.55 10.45 -7.60
CA ARG A 81 -9.12 11.81 -7.59
C ARG A 81 -8.55 12.68 -8.70
N ARG A 82 -7.23 12.68 -8.96
CA ARG A 82 -6.65 13.45 -10.08
C ARG A 82 -7.14 12.98 -11.44
N HIS A 83 -7.47 11.70 -11.60
CA HIS A 83 -8.12 11.21 -12.81
C HIS A 83 -9.55 11.74 -12.95
N MET A 84 -10.33 11.76 -11.86
CA MET A 84 -11.68 12.33 -11.84
C MET A 84 -11.68 13.86 -12.00
N SER A 85 -10.77 14.59 -11.35
CA SER A 85 -10.60 16.04 -11.48
C SER A 85 -10.10 16.47 -12.86
N ARG A 86 -9.49 15.55 -13.63
CA ARG A 86 -9.14 15.78 -15.04
C ARG A 86 -10.32 15.54 -15.99
N MET A 87 -11.34 14.80 -15.56
CA MET A 87 -12.57 14.57 -16.34
C MET A 87 -13.73 15.48 -15.94
N GLY A 88 -13.77 15.96 -14.70
CA GLY A 88 -14.79 16.90 -14.21
C GLY A 88 -14.16 18.24 -13.85
N ARG A 89 -14.20 19.18 -14.81
CA ARG A 89 -14.08 20.65 -14.71
C ARG A 89 -13.07 21.32 -13.73
N SER A 90 -12.46 22.36 -14.29
CA SER A 90 -11.72 23.49 -13.69
C SER A 90 -12.04 23.91 -12.24
N SER A 91 -10.98 24.35 -11.56
CA SER A 91 -10.88 25.34 -10.46
C SER A 91 -11.59 25.09 -9.12
N LEU A 92 -10.80 24.87 -8.05
CA LEU A 92 -10.70 25.78 -6.88
C LEU A 92 -9.59 25.32 -5.90
N GLY A 93 -8.66 26.22 -5.57
CA GLY A 93 -8.01 26.29 -4.25
C GLY A 93 -7.03 25.17 -3.84
N SER A 94 -5.84 25.11 -4.45
CA SER A 94 -4.72 24.39 -3.83
C SER A 94 -4.13 25.25 -2.70
N LEU A 95 -4.62 25.07 -1.48
CA LEU A 95 -4.02 25.66 -0.28
C LEU A 95 -2.58 25.13 -0.15
N LYS A 96 -1.60 25.99 -0.47
CA LYS A 96 -0.18 25.72 -0.31
C LYS A 96 0.10 25.49 1.18
N LYS A 97 0.24 24.23 1.58
CA LYS A 97 0.70 23.85 2.93
C LYS A 97 2.16 24.31 3.10
N LYS A 98 2.35 25.45 3.78
CA LYS A 98 3.65 26.00 4.19
C LYS A 98 4.41 24.93 4.96
N ARG A 99 5.52 24.45 4.41
CA ARG A 99 6.41 23.49 5.09
C ARG A 99 7.34 24.29 6.00
N VAL A 100 7.29 24.01 7.29
CA VAL A 100 8.33 24.44 8.23
C VAL A 100 9.59 23.65 7.89
N ILE A 101 10.64 24.34 7.45
CA ILE A 101 11.97 23.77 7.27
C ILE A 101 12.63 23.81 8.64
N ARG A 102 12.74 22.65 9.30
CA ARG A 102 13.63 22.50 10.46
C ARG A 102 15.01 22.10 9.94
N SER A 103 15.99 22.96 10.18
CA SER A 103 17.42 22.73 9.96
C SER A 103 17.92 21.69 10.95
N TYR A 104 18.67 20.68 10.50
CA TYR A 104 19.48 19.79 11.34
C TYR A 104 20.74 19.32 10.57
N SER A 105 21.72 18.84 11.33
CA SER A 105 23.16 18.79 11.01
C SER A 105 23.65 17.65 10.08
N PRO A 106 24.78 17.82 9.35
CA PRO A 106 25.05 17.07 8.11
C PRO A 106 25.45 15.58 8.22
N GLY A 107 25.87 15.06 9.39
CA GLY A 107 26.52 13.74 9.51
C GLY A 107 25.59 12.54 9.69
N GLU A 108 24.68 12.57 10.67
CA GLU A 108 23.74 11.47 10.98
C GLU A 108 22.48 11.49 10.08
N LEU A 109 22.31 12.57 9.30
CA LEU A 109 21.15 12.78 8.45
C LEU A 109 21.11 11.92 7.20
N GLY A 110 22.22 11.33 6.75
CA GLY A 110 22.25 10.60 5.49
C GLY A 110 21.31 9.39 5.46
N GLN A 111 21.44 8.51 6.46
CA GLN A 111 20.63 7.30 6.56
C GLN A 111 19.18 7.60 6.92
N ALA A 112 18.96 8.51 7.89
CA ALA A 112 17.62 8.96 8.24
C ALA A 112 16.90 9.59 7.03
N LYS A 113 17.59 10.42 6.23
CA LYS A 113 17.03 11.02 5.00
C LYS A 113 16.68 9.97 3.95
N LYS A 114 17.51 8.93 3.77
CA LYS A 114 17.17 7.78 2.91
C LYS A 114 15.91 7.08 3.42
N LEU A 115 15.82 6.83 4.72
CA LEU A 115 14.68 6.14 5.32
C LEU A 115 13.38 6.94 5.15
N ARG A 116 13.43 8.27 5.30
CA ARG A 116 12.30 9.19 5.04
C ARG A 116 11.76 9.11 3.60
N GLN A 117 12.58 8.69 2.65
CA GLN A 117 12.17 8.51 1.25
C GLN A 117 11.55 7.13 1.01
N LEU A 118 11.97 6.11 1.77
CA LEU A 118 11.48 4.74 1.65
C LEU A 118 10.14 4.52 2.37
N VAL A 119 10.00 5.07 3.57
CA VAL A 119 8.78 4.93 4.37
C VAL A 119 7.70 5.86 3.84
N PRO A 120 6.50 5.36 3.48
CA PRO A 120 5.39 6.22 3.09
C PRO A 120 5.11 7.27 4.17
N GLY A 121 5.11 8.56 3.81
CA GLY A 121 4.89 9.65 4.77
C GLY A 121 6.12 10.02 5.62
N GLY A 122 7.26 9.32 5.49
CA GLY A 122 8.46 9.54 6.31
C GLY A 122 9.06 10.95 6.24
N LYS A 123 8.81 11.69 5.15
CA LYS A 123 9.30 13.06 4.96
C LYS A 123 8.82 14.05 6.04
N THR A 124 7.72 13.77 6.72
CA THR A 124 7.12 14.68 7.72
C THR A 124 7.20 14.15 9.15
N MET A 125 7.83 12.98 9.37
CA MET A 125 7.92 12.37 10.70
C MET A 125 9.09 12.94 11.51
N ASP A 126 9.07 12.86 12.83
CA ASP A 126 10.32 12.94 13.61
C ASP A 126 11.11 11.63 13.50
N ILE A 127 12.29 11.55 14.12
CA ILE A 127 13.17 10.37 14.00
C ILE A 127 12.58 9.16 14.74
N CYS A 128 12.02 9.34 15.94
CA CYS A 128 11.42 8.25 16.71
C CYS A 128 10.21 7.65 15.99
N SER A 129 9.27 8.50 15.55
CA SER A 129 8.12 8.06 14.75
C SER A 129 8.54 7.38 13.45
N LEU A 130 9.61 7.88 12.80
CA LEU A 130 10.13 7.27 11.57
C LEU A 130 10.61 5.84 11.81
N LEU A 131 11.36 5.60 12.89
CA LEU A 131 11.87 4.27 13.21
C LEU A 131 10.74 3.30 13.59
N GLU A 132 9.77 3.74 14.41
CA GLU A 132 8.61 2.91 14.78
C GLU A 132 7.77 2.54 13.55
N GLU A 133 7.47 3.53 12.70
CA GLU A 133 6.70 3.30 11.47
C GLU A 133 7.50 2.44 10.48
N THR A 134 8.83 2.54 10.45
CA THR A 134 9.70 1.67 9.63
C THR A 134 9.60 0.22 10.08
N ALA A 135 9.80 -0.07 11.36
CA ALA A 135 9.73 -1.43 11.90
C ALA A 135 8.37 -2.06 11.62
N HIS A 136 7.30 -1.28 11.84
CA HIS A 136 5.94 -1.72 11.52
C HIS A 136 5.73 -1.93 10.01
N TYR A 137 6.27 -1.06 9.17
CA TYR A 137 6.14 -1.17 7.72
C TYR A 137 6.87 -2.40 7.17
N ILE A 138 8.09 -2.69 7.63
CA ILE A 138 8.84 -3.91 7.29
C ILE A 138 8.03 -5.16 7.65
N THR A 139 7.47 -5.21 8.85
CA THR A 139 6.62 -6.34 9.29
C THR A 139 5.43 -6.56 8.34
N CYS A 140 4.82 -5.45 7.88
CA CYS A 140 3.69 -5.51 6.97
C CYS A 140 4.12 -5.95 5.56
N LEU A 141 5.26 -5.47 5.05
CA LEU A 141 5.83 -5.90 3.77
C LEU A 141 6.14 -7.40 3.77
N ALA A 142 6.76 -7.90 4.84
CA ALA A 142 7.01 -9.34 4.99
C ALA A 142 5.71 -10.14 4.99
N THR A 143 4.66 -9.64 5.66
CA THR A 143 3.33 -10.26 5.65
C THR A 143 2.69 -10.23 4.26
N GLN A 144 2.85 -9.12 3.53
CA GLN A 144 2.35 -8.94 2.17
C GLN A 144 2.98 -9.98 1.23
N VAL A 145 4.30 -10.12 1.25
CA VAL A 145 5.04 -11.10 0.44
C VAL A 145 4.58 -12.52 0.77
N LYS A 146 4.52 -12.88 2.06
CA LYS A 146 4.08 -14.22 2.49
C LYS A 146 2.68 -14.58 1.97
N VAL A 147 1.74 -13.64 2.03
CA VAL A 147 0.37 -13.89 1.56
C VAL A 147 0.32 -14.00 0.04
N MET A 148 1.03 -13.13 -0.69
CA MET A 148 1.08 -13.20 -2.14
C MET A 148 1.73 -14.50 -2.63
N GLN A 149 2.80 -14.94 -1.97
CA GLN A 149 3.46 -16.22 -2.26
C GLN A 149 2.52 -17.39 -2.02
N THR A 150 1.88 -17.46 -0.84
CA THR A 150 0.89 -18.51 -0.55
C THR A 150 -0.20 -18.55 -1.61
N LEU A 151 -0.73 -17.40 -2.05
CA LEU A 151 -1.76 -17.39 -3.10
C LEU A 151 -1.23 -17.88 -4.45
N ALA A 152 -0.01 -17.50 -4.83
CA ALA A 152 0.62 -17.97 -6.07
C ALA A 152 0.84 -19.50 -6.04
N ASP A 153 1.38 -20.02 -4.94
CA ASP A 153 1.64 -21.46 -4.76
C ASP A 153 0.35 -22.31 -4.83
N ASN A 154 -0.79 -21.75 -4.42
CA ASN A 154 -2.09 -22.42 -4.51
C ASN A 154 -2.71 -22.36 -5.92
N VAL A 155 -2.24 -21.48 -6.81
CA VAL A 155 -2.71 -21.36 -8.20
C VAL A 155 -1.80 -22.12 -9.18
N SER A 156 -0.56 -22.41 -8.78
CA SER A 156 0.41 -23.20 -9.56
C SER A 156 0.27 -24.72 -9.38
N LYS A 157 -0.77 -25.18 -8.70
CA LYS A 157 -1.16 -26.60 -8.58
C LYS A 157 -2.36 -26.87 -9.46
#